data_AF-A0A834PAL3-F1
#
_entry.id   AF-A0A834PAL3-F1
#
_cell.length_a   1.000
_cell.length_b   1.000
_cell.length_c   1.000
_cell.angle_alpha   90.00
_cell.angle_beta   90.00
_cell.angle_gamma   90.00
#
_symmetry.space_group_name_H-M   'P 1'
#
loop_
_entity.id
_entity.type
_entity.pdbx_description
1 polymer ?
#
loop_
_entity_poly.entity_id
_entity_poly.type
_entity_poly.pdbx_seq_one_letter_code
_entity_poly.pdbx_strand_id
1 'polypeptide(L)'
;MTKELHKSLINYFVHLKILDEKWLELFTSAERPLQALRNQCEQLRFVSSKDVDSEEICMIDYAREKLIFKIFMGIENEISLLSDMLQRLNDAIQDLKNRLTNLNKSRNNVLLRDEDMKDIINGTPYRPKLNLLLEWAIESFQYYHELYPLKPYN
;
A
#
# COMPACT_ATOMS: atom_id res chain seq x y z
N MET A 1 32.63 8.01 1.32
CA MET A 1 31.76 7.69 0.17
C MET A 1 31.26 6.23 0.22
N THR A 2 32.13 5.25 0.49
CA THR A 2 31.77 3.81 0.68
C THR A 2 30.72 3.57 1.74
N LYS A 3 30.90 4.21 2.90
CA LYS A 3 29.98 4.08 4.03
C LYS A 3 28.57 4.61 3.72
N GLU A 4 28.46 5.69 2.93
CA GLU A 4 27.18 6.29 2.55
C GLU A 4 26.39 5.43 1.55
N LEU A 5 27.07 4.87 0.55
CA LEU A 5 26.45 3.91 -0.38
C LEU A 5 25.99 2.65 0.36
N HIS A 6 26.85 2.08 1.22
CA HIS A 6 26.51 0.90 2.00
C HIS A 6 25.32 1.16 2.93
N LYS A 7 25.31 2.30 3.63
CA LYS A 7 24.19 2.73 4.46
C LYS A 7 22.91 2.89 3.63
N SER A 8 23.00 3.48 2.44
CA SER A 8 21.84 3.68 1.55
C SER A 8 21.27 2.34 1.05
N LEU A 9 22.14 1.37 0.73
CA LEU A 9 21.73 0.02 0.33
C LEU A 9 21.00 -0.70 1.46
N ILE A 10 21.61 -0.76 2.65
CA ILE A 10 20.98 -1.41 3.82
C ILE A 10 19.64 -0.74 4.11
N ASN A 11 19.63 0.59 4.12
CA ASN A 11 18.43 1.36 4.40
C ASN A 11 17.30 1.05 3.41
N TYR A 12 17.61 0.93 2.11
CA TYR A 12 16.63 0.55 1.10
C TYR A 12 16.04 -0.84 1.37
N PHE A 13 16.88 -1.88 1.48
CA PHE A 13 16.41 -3.27 1.60
C PHE A 13 15.72 -3.56 2.95
N VAL A 14 16.13 -2.91 4.04
CA VAL A 14 15.41 -2.99 5.31
C VAL A 14 13.99 -2.43 5.16
N HIS A 15 13.83 -1.29 4.47
CA HIS A 15 12.51 -0.68 4.30
C HIS A 15 11.67 -1.39 3.24
N LEU A 16 12.29 -2.03 2.24
CA LEU A 16 11.58 -2.92 1.34
C LEU A 16 10.92 -4.08 2.10
N LYS A 17 11.65 -4.69 3.05
CA LYS A 17 11.07 -5.73 3.91
C LYS A 17 9.92 -5.20 4.76
N ILE A 18 10.08 -4.02 5.37
CA ILE A 18 9.00 -3.39 6.16
C ILE A 18 7.77 -3.10 5.28
N LEU A 19 7.97 -2.66 4.03
CA LEU A 19 6.88 -2.45 3.08
C LEU A 19 6.13 -3.75 2.79
N ASP A 20 6.86 -4.85 2.55
CA ASP A 20 6.29 -6.17 2.28
C ASP A 20 5.41 -6.67 3.44
N GLU A 21 5.93 -6.57 4.67
CA GLU A 21 5.20 -6.90 5.89
C GLU A 21 3.93 -6.04 6.05
N LYS A 22 4.07 -4.72 5.86
CA LYS A 22 2.95 -3.77 5.95
C LYS A 22 1.90 -4.00 4.86
N TRP A 23 2.34 -4.38 3.66
CA TRP A 23 1.47 -4.70 2.54
C TRP A 23 0.60 -5.91 2.87
N LEU A 24 1.19 -6.98 3.38
CA LEU A 24 0.48 -8.19 3.77
C LEU A 24 -0.52 -7.93 4.92
N GLU A 25 -0.11 -7.15 5.92
CA GLU A 25 -0.96 -6.75 7.05
C GLU A 25 -2.19 -5.97 6.55
N LEU A 26 -1.97 -4.94 5.73
CA LEU A 26 -3.05 -4.09 5.21
C LEU A 26 -3.98 -4.85 4.27
N PHE A 27 -3.42 -5.72 3.42
CA PHE A 27 -4.22 -6.57 2.54
C PHE A 27 -5.15 -7.49 3.32
N THR A 28 -4.64 -8.14 4.36
CA THR A 28 -5.43 -9.01 5.24
C THR A 28 -6.47 -8.21 6.03
N SER A 29 -6.09 -7.03 6.51
CA SER A 29 -6.98 -6.14 7.28
C SER A 29 -8.11 -5.56 6.43
N ALA A 30 -7.93 -5.43 5.11
CA ALA A 30 -8.92 -4.91 4.19
C ALA A 30 -10.09 -5.89 3.92
N GLU A 31 -9.91 -7.19 4.19
CA GLU A 31 -10.96 -8.19 3.95
C GLU A 31 -12.24 -7.90 4.75
N ARG A 32 -12.09 -7.52 6.03
CA ARG A 32 -13.21 -7.18 6.91
C ARG A 32 -14.05 -6.01 6.38
N PRO A 33 -13.49 -4.80 6.14
CA PRO A 33 -14.27 -3.68 5.63
C PRO A 33 -14.85 -3.96 4.24
N LEU A 34 -14.15 -4.70 3.36
CA LEU A 34 -14.71 -5.10 2.05
C LEU A 34 -15.95 -5.99 2.20
N GLN A 35 -15.90 -6.98 3.10
CA GLN A 35 -17.05 -7.84 3.36
C GLN A 35 -18.21 -7.07 4.01
N ALA A 36 -17.92 -6.16 4.95
CA ALA A 36 -18.91 -5.29 5.57
C ALA A 36 -19.60 -4.40 4.53
N LEU A 37 -18.82 -3.78 3.64
CA LEU A 37 -19.32 -2.95 2.55
C LEU A 37 -20.25 -3.76 1.62
N ARG A 38 -19.83 -4.96 1.21
CA ARG A 38 -20.67 -5.86 0.40
C ARG A 38 -22.01 -6.16 1.08
N ASN A 39 -21.97 -6.49 2.37
CA ASN A 39 -23.18 -6.79 3.15
C ASN A 39 -24.11 -5.58 3.26
N GLN A 40 -23.55 -4.39 3.52
CA GLN A 40 -24.32 -3.16 3.66
C GLN A 40 -24.92 -2.70 2.33
N CYS A 41 -24.20 -2.84 1.21
CA CYS A 41 -24.75 -2.58 -0.12
C CYS A 41 -25.93 -3.50 -0.44
N GLU A 42 -25.84 -4.78 -0.09
CA GLU A 42 -26.95 -5.73 -0.23
C GLU A 42 -28.14 -5.33 0.66
N GLN A 43 -27.90 -5.02 1.93
CA GLN A 43 -28.94 -4.53 2.84
C GLN A 43 -29.62 -3.28 2.30
N LEU A 44 -28.85 -2.32 1.78
CA LEU A 44 -29.36 -1.10 1.18
C LEU A 44 -30.28 -1.40 -0.01
N ARG A 45 -29.87 -2.34 -0.87
CA ARG A 45 -30.68 -2.80 -2.01
C ARG A 45 -32.01 -3.39 -1.54
N PHE A 46 -31.99 -4.25 -0.53
CA PHE A 46 -33.21 -4.87 0.00
C PHE A 46 -34.15 -3.86 0.63
N VAL A 47 -33.65 -3.02 1.57
CA VAL A 47 -34.50 -2.04 2.26
C VAL A 47 -35.02 -0.96 1.31
N SER A 48 -34.37 -0.72 0.18
CA SER A 48 -34.83 0.24 -0.84
C SER A 48 -35.80 -0.37 -1.85
N SER A 49 -36.00 -1.70 -1.86
CA SER A 49 -36.94 -2.34 -2.80
C SER A 49 -38.39 -2.06 -2.43
N LYS A 50 -39.26 -1.90 -3.42
CA LYS A 50 -40.71 -1.82 -3.19
C LYS A 50 -41.31 -3.15 -2.73
N ASP A 51 -40.59 -4.25 -2.91
CA ASP A 51 -41.04 -5.59 -2.53
C ASP A 51 -41.25 -5.74 -1.02
N VAL A 52 -40.63 -4.87 -0.21
CA VAL A 52 -40.74 -4.86 1.25
C VAL A 52 -41.73 -3.80 1.78
N ASP A 53 -42.50 -3.13 0.91
CA ASP A 53 -43.42 -2.06 1.31
C ASP A 53 -44.53 -2.57 2.26
N SER A 54 -44.89 -3.85 2.18
CA SER A 54 -45.86 -4.49 3.08
C SER A 54 -45.28 -4.96 4.42
N GLU A 55 -43.96 -4.86 4.61
CA GLU A 55 -43.29 -5.30 5.83
C GLU A 55 -43.58 -4.35 7.00
N GLU A 56 -43.59 -4.90 8.22
CA GLU A 56 -43.94 -4.17 9.44
C GLU A 56 -43.09 -2.89 9.64
N ILE A 57 -41.81 -2.92 9.23
CA ILE A 57 -40.90 -1.77 9.34
C ILE A 57 -41.31 -0.58 8.47
N CYS A 58 -42.04 -0.82 7.37
CA CYS A 58 -42.54 0.21 6.48
C CYS A 58 -43.85 0.83 7.00
N MET A 59 -44.52 0.17 7.96
CA MET A 59 -45.74 0.67 8.60
C MET A 59 -45.46 1.62 9.77
N ILE A 60 -44.19 1.74 10.19
CA ILE A 60 -43.75 2.65 11.25
C ILE A 60 -43.17 3.91 10.60
N ASP A 61 -43.77 5.06 10.90
CA ASP A 61 -43.34 6.36 10.39
C ASP A 61 -41.82 6.57 10.57
N TYR A 62 -41.14 6.88 9.46
CA TYR A 62 -39.72 7.17 9.37
C TYR A 62 -38.76 6.02 9.76
N ALA A 63 -39.25 4.82 10.08
CA ALA A 63 -38.40 3.72 10.52
C ALA A 63 -37.52 3.19 9.39
N ARG A 64 -38.09 3.08 8.18
CA ARG A 64 -37.37 2.67 6.97
C ARG A 64 -36.28 3.67 6.60
N GLU A 65 -36.60 4.96 6.60
CA GLU A 65 -35.67 6.04 6.30
C GLU A 65 -34.52 6.08 7.32
N LYS A 66 -34.82 5.89 8.61
CA LYS A 66 -33.80 5.77 9.66
C LYS A 66 -32.89 4.55 9.45
N LEU A 67 -33.44 3.41 9.00
CA LEU A 67 -32.65 2.23 8.70
C LEU A 67 -31.73 2.47 7.50
N ILE A 68 -32.26 3.05 6.41
CA ILE A 68 -31.50 3.44 5.23
C ILE A 68 -30.35 4.37 5.61
N PHE A 69 -30.62 5.41 6.41
CA PHE A 69 -29.61 6.34 6.88
C PHE A 69 -28.50 5.64 7.68
N LYS A 70 -28.85 4.71 8.58
CA LYS A 70 -27.86 3.92 9.33
C LYS A 70 -26.99 3.06 8.42
N ILE A 71 -27.57 2.46 7.38
CA ILE A 71 -26.82 1.67 6.41
C ILE A 71 -25.84 2.57 5.64
N PHE A 72 -26.29 3.76 5.21
CA PHE A 72 -25.40 4.74 4.57
C PHE A 72 -24.23 5.15 5.46
N MET A 73 -24.48 5.50 6.73
CA MET A 73 -23.41 5.80 7.68
C MET A 73 -22.45 4.62 7.86
N GLY A 74 -22.97 3.39 7.86
CA GLY A 74 -22.17 2.18 7.86
C GLY A 74 -21.23 2.08 6.66
N ILE A 75 -21.77 2.31 5.44
CA ILE A 75 -21.01 2.30 4.19
C ILE A 75 -19.91 3.37 4.21
N GLU A 76 -20.25 4.61 4.61
CA GLU A 76 -19.29 5.70 4.70
C GLU A 76 -18.13 5.38 5.66
N ASN A 77 -18.41 4.75 6.80
CA ASN A 77 -17.39 4.32 7.73
C ASN A 77 -16.43 3.28 7.12
N GLU A 78 -16.96 2.26 6.43
CA GLU A 78 -16.12 1.23 5.81
C GLU A 78 -15.31 1.80 4.62
N ILE A 79 -15.86 2.74 3.85
CA ILE A 79 -15.13 3.48 2.80
C ILE A 79 -13.98 4.31 3.40
N SER A 80 -14.24 4.99 4.53
CA SER A 80 -13.22 5.77 5.23
C SER A 80 -12.06 4.88 5.70
N LEU A 81 -12.38 3.73 6.31
CA LEU A 81 -11.37 2.75 6.74
C LEU A 81 -10.52 2.24 5.56
N LEU A 82 -11.15 1.91 4.43
CA LEU A 82 -10.42 1.49 3.23
C LEU A 82 -9.54 2.62 2.68
N SER A 83 -10.04 3.85 2.68
CA SER A 83 -9.28 5.02 2.22
C SER A 83 -8.04 5.27 3.07
N ASP A 84 -8.16 5.14 4.40
CA ASP A 84 -7.03 5.25 5.34
C ASP A 84 -5.99 4.14 5.10
N MET A 85 -6.42 2.91 4.82
CA MET A 85 -5.52 1.81 4.48
C MET A 85 -4.76 2.09 3.18
N LEU A 86 -5.45 2.60 2.16
CA LEU A 86 -4.85 2.98 0.88
C LEU A 86 -3.83 4.12 1.05
N GLN A 87 -4.15 5.13 1.86
CA GLN A 87 -3.22 6.21 2.17
C GLN A 87 -1.95 5.68 2.86
N ARG A 88 -2.09 4.77 3.83
CA ARG A 88 -0.95 4.14 4.53
C ARG A 88 -0.05 3.34 3.58
N LEU A 89 -0.60 2.72 2.53
CA LEU A 89 0.16 2.04 1.47
C LEU A 89 0.89 3.05 0.59
N ASN A 90 0.20 4.10 0.15
CA ASN A 90 0.78 5.18 -0.65
C ASN A 90 1.98 5.82 0.03
N ASP A 91 1.85 6.14 1.32
CA ASP A 91 2.92 6.74 2.11
C ASP A 91 4.15 5.81 2.18
N ALA A 92 3.92 4.50 2.30
CA ALA A 92 4.99 3.51 2.36
C ALA A 92 5.70 3.32 1.01
N ILE A 93 4.96 3.29 -0.10
CA ILE A 93 5.53 3.25 -1.45
C ILE A 93 6.33 4.53 -1.73
N GLN A 94 5.80 5.69 -1.34
CA GLN A 94 6.49 6.97 -1.52
C GLN A 94 7.77 7.05 -0.68
N ASP A 95 7.76 6.52 0.55
CA ASP A 95 8.97 6.40 1.36
C ASP A 95 10.02 5.49 0.68
N LEU A 96 9.61 4.35 0.13
CA LEU A 96 10.50 3.47 -0.63
C LEU A 96 11.09 4.18 -1.85
N LYS A 97 10.28 4.96 -2.59
CA LYS A 97 10.72 5.79 -3.73
C LYS A 97 11.78 6.81 -3.33
N ASN A 98 11.58 7.49 -2.20
CA ASN A 98 12.53 8.45 -1.66
C ASN A 98 13.86 7.76 -1.32
N ARG A 99 13.82 6.56 -0.74
CA ARG A 99 15.02 5.76 -0.43
C ARG A 99 15.74 5.28 -1.68
N LEU A 100 15.00 4.84 -2.71
CA LEU A 100 15.58 4.50 -4.01
C LEU A 100 16.31 5.70 -4.64
N THR A 101 15.68 6.88 -4.55
CA THR A 101 16.27 8.13 -5.04
C THR A 101 17.58 8.46 -4.30
N ASN A 102 17.60 8.28 -2.98
CA ASN A 102 18.80 8.47 -2.17
C ASN A 102 19.88 7.43 -2.48
N LEU A 103 19.51 6.17 -2.71
CA LEU A 103 20.43 5.13 -3.14
C LEU A 103 21.09 5.49 -4.48
N ASN A 104 20.30 5.94 -5.46
CA ASN A 104 20.82 6.38 -6.76
C ASN A 104 21.76 7.58 -6.64
N LYS A 105 21.43 8.56 -5.79
CA LYS A 105 22.33 9.69 -5.49
C LYS A 105 23.64 9.23 -4.87
N SER A 106 23.57 8.38 -3.84
CA SER A 106 24.76 7.82 -3.18
C SER A 106 25.63 7.03 -4.14
N ARG A 107 25.03 6.26 -5.05
CA ARG A 107 25.75 5.53 -6.10
C ARG A 107 26.46 6.48 -7.06
N ASN A 108 25.82 7.56 -7.50
CA ASN A 108 26.41 8.49 -8.47
C ASN A 108 27.60 9.27 -7.89
N ASN A 109 27.69 9.40 -6.57
CA ASN A 109 28.81 10.03 -5.88
C ASN A 109 30.02 9.09 -5.68
N VAL A 110 29.97 7.85 -6.18
CA VAL A 110 31.03 6.85 -6.01
C VAL A 110 31.78 6.61 -7.31
N LEU A 111 33.12 6.69 -7.25
CA LEU A 111 34.00 6.29 -8.35
C LEU A 111 34.16 4.77 -8.36
N LEU A 112 33.86 4.13 -9.49
CA LEU A 112 33.93 2.66 -9.64
C LEU A 112 35.35 2.08 -9.61
N ARG A 113 36.38 2.92 -9.50
CA ARG A 113 37.80 2.53 -9.48
C ARG A 113 38.44 2.63 -8.10
N ASP A 114 37.63 2.94 -7.08
CA ASP A 114 38.10 3.06 -5.71
C ASP A 114 38.39 1.65 -5.14
N GLU A 115 39.62 1.43 -4.65
CA GLU A 115 40.06 0.14 -4.07
C GLU A 115 39.19 -0.23 -2.85
N ASP A 116 38.75 0.77 -2.07
CA ASP A 116 37.89 0.59 -0.89
C ASP A 116 36.46 0.13 -1.25
N MET A 117 36.10 0.15 -2.53
CA MET A 117 34.77 -0.21 -3.05
C MET A 117 34.77 -1.56 -3.77
N LYS A 118 35.93 -2.18 -3.97
CA LYS A 118 36.11 -3.37 -4.81
C LYS A 118 35.20 -4.52 -4.38
N ASP A 119 35.07 -4.74 -3.08
CA ASP A 119 34.19 -5.76 -2.49
C ASP A 119 32.70 -5.49 -2.73
N ILE A 120 32.29 -4.21 -2.72
CA ILE A 120 30.89 -3.83 -2.98
C ILE A 120 30.58 -3.93 -4.47
N ILE A 121 31.50 -3.47 -5.32
CA ILE A 121 31.34 -3.43 -6.77
C ILE A 121 31.30 -4.85 -7.33
N ASN A 122 32.27 -5.68 -6.96
CA ASN A 122 32.40 -7.05 -7.46
C ASN A 122 31.50 -8.03 -6.71
N GLY A 123 31.08 -7.68 -5.49
CA GLY A 123 30.41 -8.58 -4.58
C GLY A 123 31.38 -9.55 -3.90
N THR A 124 30.83 -10.34 -2.99
CA THR A 124 31.53 -11.40 -2.26
C THR A 124 30.67 -12.67 -2.27
N PRO A 125 31.18 -13.85 -1.87
CA PRO A 125 30.36 -15.05 -1.75
C PRO A 125 29.11 -14.89 -0.86
N TYR A 126 29.13 -13.92 0.06
CA TYR A 126 28.04 -13.63 0.99
C TYR A 126 27.24 -12.37 0.62
N ARG A 127 27.61 -11.67 -0.45
CA ARG A 127 26.98 -10.41 -0.83
C ARG A 127 26.91 -10.23 -2.35
N PRO A 128 25.72 -9.98 -2.92
CA PRO A 128 25.59 -9.67 -4.33
C PRO A 128 26.41 -8.44 -4.76
N LYS A 129 26.85 -8.45 -6.02
CA LYS A 129 27.51 -7.31 -6.66
C LYS A 129 26.61 -6.08 -6.70
N LEU A 130 27.21 -4.89 -6.66
CA LEU A 130 26.48 -3.62 -6.61
C LEU A 130 25.41 -3.48 -7.71
N ASN A 131 25.75 -3.80 -8.96
CA ASN A 131 24.81 -3.66 -10.08
C ASN A 131 23.55 -4.50 -9.88
N LEU A 132 23.71 -5.73 -9.38
CA LEU A 132 22.58 -6.62 -9.11
C LEU A 132 21.70 -6.09 -7.97
N LEU A 133 22.31 -5.51 -6.93
CA LEU A 133 21.56 -4.85 -5.86
C LEU A 133 20.76 -3.63 -6.38
N LEU A 134 21.31 -2.89 -7.34
CA LEU A 134 20.61 -1.75 -7.95
C LEU A 134 19.47 -2.21 -8.86
N GLU A 135 19.69 -3.26 -9.66
CA GLU A 135 18.66 -3.90 -10.47
C GLU A 135 17.50 -4.35 -9.58
N TRP A 136 17.77 -5.11 -8.52
CA TRP A 136 16.73 -5.55 -7.58
C TRP A 136 16.02 -4.38 -6.88
N ALA A 137 16.72 -3.29 -6.57
CA ALA A 137 16.09 -2.12 -5.98
C ALA A 137 15.15 -1.39 -6.97
N ILE A 138 15.46 -1.42 -8.27
CA ILE A 138 14.58 -0.87 -9.29
C ILE A 138 13.38 -1.80 -9.50
N GLU A 139 13.63 -3.10 -9.69
CA GLU A 139 12.59 -4.11 -9.93
C GLU A 139 11.61 -4.20 -8.77
N SER A 140 12.08 -4.23 -7.53
CA SER A 140 11.21 -4.31 -6.36
C SER A 140 10.37 -3.04 -6.18
N PHE A 141 10.92 -1.85 -6.45
CA PHE A 141 10.12 -0.63 -6.45
C PHE A 141 9.06 -0.65 -7.57
N GLN A 142 9.44 -1.06 -8.78
CA GLN A 142 8.51 -1.18 -9.91
C GLN A 142 7.37 -2.14 -9.60
N TYR A 143 7.66 -3.31 -9.03
CA TYR A 143 6.66 -4.28 -8.61
C TYR A 143 5.60 -3.64 -7.70
N TYR A 144 6.01 -2.95 -6.64
CA TYR A 144 5.07 -2.29 -5.72
C TYR A 144 4.34 -1.10 -6.35
N HIS A 145 5.00 -0.38 -7.24
CA HIS A 145 4.39 0.74 -7.96
C HIS A 145 3.34 0.27 -8.98
N GLU A 146 3.57 -0.87 -9.64
CA GLU A 146 2.66 -1.46 -10.63
C GLU A 146 1.47 -2.17 -9.98
N LEU A 147 1.66 -2.80 -8.82
CA LEU A 147 0.58 -3.38 -8.02
C LEU A 147 -0.44 -2.33 -7.57
N TYR A 148 0.00 -1.10 -7.40
CA TYR A 148 -0.83 0.02 -7.01
C TYR A 148 -0.68 1.17 -8.00
N PRO A 149 -1.27 1.07 -9.21
CA PRO A 149 -1.23 2.18 -10.14
C PRO A 149 -2.02 3.32 -9.50
N LEU A 150 -1.30 4.32 -9.00
CA LEU A 150 -1.81 5.65 -8.69
C LEU A 150 -2.41 6.21 -9.98
N LYS A 151 -3.64 5.83 -10.33
CA LYS A 151 -4.44 6.65 -11.22
C LYS A 151 -4.85 7.86 -10.39
N PRO A 152 -4.39 9.08 -10.72
CA PRO A 152 -5.07 10.25 -10.21
C PRO A 152 -6.51 10.14 -10.72
N TYR A 153 -7.47 10.10 -9.80
CA TYR A 153 -8.84 10.42 -10.14
C TYR A 153 -8.81 11.89 -10.59
N ASN A 154 -8.83 12.10 -11.90
CA ASN A 154 -9.10 13.39 -12.54
C ASN A 154 -10.60 13.61 -12.61
#